data_AF-A0AA88MM36-F1
#
_entry.id   AF-A0AA88MM36-F1
#
_cell.length_a   1.000
_cell.length_b   1.000
_cell.length_c   1.000
_cell.angle_alpha   90.00
_cell.angle_beta   90.00
_cell.angle_gamma   90.00
#
_symmetry.space_group_name_H-M   'P 1'
#
loop_
_entity.id
_entity.type
_entity.pdbx_description
1 polymer ?
#
loop_
_entity_poly.entity_id
_entity_poly.type
_entity_poly.pdbx_seq_one_letter_code
_entity_poly.pdbx_strand_id
1 'polypeptide(L)'
;MPKEKYEPPDPRRMYTIMTSEEAASGKKSHWAELEISGKVRSLSSALWSLTHLTALHLSDNSLSRIPPDIAKLHNLVYLDLSSNKIRSLPAELGNMVSLRELLLNNNQLRVLPFELGKLFHLQTLGLKGNPLAQDLMSLYQEPDGTRRLLNYLLDNLAGAIKRIPTEQPPSRSWIVLQESERVRPAAVFSVMCYNVLCDKYATRQLYGYCPPWALTWEYRKKVIMQEILSCNADIISLQEVETEQYYNYFLVELKVQGYDGFFSPKSRARTMSESDRKHVDGCAIFYKTEKFSMVQKHTVEFNQLAMANSEGSEAMLNRVMTKDNIGVAVLLELRREMMEMTPGKPLLGLEKQLLLVANAHMHWDPEYSDVKLVQTMMFLSEVKNIVDKASRSLKLSSISGETNAIPLVLCADLNSLPDSGVVEFLSTGGVDCTHKDFKELRYSDSLTNFNCNGKNSSSNGRITHGFKLKSAYETGLMPYTNYTNDFKGVIDYIFCSEPQLNVLGVLGPLDHDWLLENNIRGCPHPHIPSDHFSLFAQLELLLPQHPPINGVHLPARR
;
A
#
# COMPACT_ATOMS: atom_id res chain seq x y z
N MET A 1 -7.99 54.23 21.78
CA MET A 1 -7.87 53.33 20.61
C MET A 1 -8.62 53.97 19.46
N PRO A 2 -7.99 54.33 18.33
CA PRO A 2 -8.74 54.76 17.17
C PRO A 2 -9.42 53.52 16.58
N LYS A 3 -10.76 53.55 16.53
CA LYS A 3 -11.55 52.62 15.74
C LYS A 3 -11.19 52.88 14.26
N GLU A 4 -10.41 52.00 13.64
CA GLU A 4 -10.30 51.99 12.19
C GLU A 4 -11.71 51.78 11.64
N LYS A 5 -12.28 52.83 11.02
CA LYS A 5 -13.52 52.72 10.26
C LYS A 5 -13.26 51.74 9.13
N TYR A 6 -13.85 50.55 9.21
CA TYR A 6 -13.98 49.67 8.07
C TYR A 6 -14.88 50.37 7.06
N GLU A 7 -14.29 51.03 6.06
CA GLU A 7 -15.03 51.51 4.90
C GLU A 7 -15.38 50.30 4.04
N PRO A 8 -16.67 50.13 3.67
CA PRO A 8 -17.06 49.07 2.76
C PRO A 8 -16.31 49.23 1.43
N PRO A 9 -15.91 48.13 0.76
CA PRO A 9 -15.16 48.20 -0.49
C PRO A 9 -15.93 49.03 -1.51
N ASP A 10 -15.24 49.98 -2.16
CA ASP A 10 -15.80 50.78 -3.24
C ASP A 10 -16.45 49.84 -4.28
N PRO A 11 -17.76 49.93 -4.54
CA PRO A 11 -18.44 49.06 -5.50
C PRO A 11 -17.85 49.17 -6.91
N ARG A 12 -17.10 50.24 -7.22
CA ARG A 12 -16.35 50.39 -8.49
C ARG A 12 -15.09 49.51 -8.57
N ARG A 13 -14.69 48.87 -7.47
CA ARG A 13 -13.57 47.91 -7.40
C ARG A 13 -14.04 46.46 -7.21
N MET A 14 -15.34 46.22 -7.25
CA MET A 14 -15.90 44.87 -7.25
C MET A 14 -15.99 44.39 -8.70
N TYR A 15 -15.08 43.51 -9.08
CA TYR A 15 -15.11 42.83 -10.37
C TYR A 15 -15.87 41.51 -10.20
N THR A 16 -17.06 41.44 -10.78
CA THR A 16 -17.87 40.23 -10.79
C THR A 16 -17.42 39.36 -11.96
N ILE A 17 -16.63 38.32 -11.66
CA ILE A 17 -16.08 37.39 -12.66
C ILE A 17 -17.17 36.46 -13.23
N MET A 18 -18.30 36.32 -12.53
CA MET A 18 -19.45 35.50 -12.92
C MET A 18 -20.73 36.08 -12.32
N THR A 19 -21.78 36.28 -13.12
CA THR A 19 -23.04 36.85 -12.62
C THR A 19 -23.80 35.84 -11.75
N SER A 20 -24.69 36.33 -10.89
CA SER A 20 -25.51 35.48 -10.00
C SER A 20 -26.38 34.47 -10.78
N GLU A 21 -26.78 34.82 -12.00
CA GLU A 21 -27.56 33.97 -12.91
C GLU A 21 -26.71 32.87 -13.56
N GLU A 22 -25.45 33.18 -13.89
CA GLU A 22 -24.49 32.20 -14.41
C GLU A 22 -24.09 31.18 -13.34
N ALA A 23 -23.88 31.63 -12.11
CA ALA A 23 -23.65 30.74 -10.98
C ALA A 23 -24.87 29.83 -10.70
N ALA A 24 -26.09 30.39 -10.78
CA ALA A 24 -27.33 29.64 -10.58
C ALA A 24 -27.61 28.61 -11.70
N SER A 25 -27.11 28.83 -12.91
CA SER A 25 -27.19 27.88 -14.03
C SER A 25 -26.11 26.79 -14.02
N GLY A 26 -25.27 26.75 -12.97
CA GLY A 26 -24.25 25.73 -12.78
C GLY A 26 -22.97 25.93 -13.61
N LYS A 27 -22.79 27.11 -14.24
CA LYS A 27 -21.51 27.46 -14.87
C LYS A 27 -20.45 27.60 -13.78
N LYS A 28 -19.24 27.11 -14.05
CA LYS A 28 -18.07 27.27 -13.19
C LYS A 28 -17.12 28.28 -13.80
N SER A 29 -16.57 29.17 -12.98
CA SER A 29 -15.52 30.08 -13.43
C SER A 29 -14.19 29.32 -13.48
N HIS A 30 -13.41 29.54 -14.54
CA HIS A 30 -12.21 28.75 -14.86
C HIS A 30 -10.91 29.57 -14.83
N TRP A 31 -10.81 30.56 -13.93
CA TRP A 31 -9.52 31.22 -13.69
C TRP A 31 -8.69 30.35 -12.76
N ALA A 32 -7.43 30.15 -13.13
CA ALA A 32 -6.46 29.38 -12.35
C ALA A 32 -5.33 30.27 -11.81
N GLU A 33 -5.30 31.53 -12.23
CA GLU A 33 -4.20 32.45 -11.98
C GLU A 33 -4.72 33.74 -11.35
N LEU A 34 -3.97 34.27 -10.39
CA LEU A 34 -4.30 35.52 -9.71
C LEU A 34 -3.06 36.39 -9.58
N GLU A 35 -3.17 37.64 -10.03
CA GLU A 35 -2.17 38.68 -9.81
C GLU A 35 -2.72 39.75 -8.86
N ILE A 36 -1.93 40.10 -7.86
CA ILE A 36 -2.22 41.20 -6.95
C ILE A 36 -1.02 42.14 -6.98
N SER A 37 -1.24 43.38 -7.41
CA SER A 37 -0.23 44.44 -7.46
C SER A 37 -0.73 45.72 -6.78
N GLY A 38 0.17 46.67 -6.51
CA GLY A 38 -0.18 47.99 -5.98
C GLY A 38 0.29 48.28 -4.55
N LYS A 39 1.50 47.84 -4.17
CA LYS A 39 2.14 48.10 -2.86
C LYS A 39 1.35 47.51 -1.67
N VAL A 40 0.72 46.36 -1.88
CA VAL A 40 -0.07 45.66 -0.87
C VAL A 40 0.80 45.28 0.33
N ARG A 41 0.31 45.54 1.55
CA ARG A 41 1.02 45.23 2.81
C ARG A 41 0.47 44.00 3.53
N SER A 42 -0.78 43.63 3.26
CA SER A 42 -1.50 42.53 3.89
C SER A 42 -2.47 41.90 2.90
N LEU A 43 -2.57 40.58 2.95
CA LEU A 43 -3.49 39.79 2.15
C LEU A 43 -4.65 39.31 3.04
N SER A 44 -5.86 39.28 2.49
CA SER A 44 -7.04 38.75 3.19
C SER A 44 -6.90 37.24 3.41
N SER A 45 -7.39 36.72 4.54
CA SER A 45 -7.41 35.28 4.80
C SER A 45 -8.27 34.49 3.81
N ALA A 46 -9.24 35.16 3.16
CA ALA A 46 -10.06 34.56 2.11
C ALA A 46 -9.27 34.18 0.84
N LEU A 47 -8.08 34.77 0.64
CA LEU A 47 -7.20 34.38 -0.47
C LEU A 47 -6.80 32.89 -0.35
N TRP A 48 -6.61 32.40 0.87
CA TRP A 48 -6.10 31.06 1.14
C TRP A 48 -7.15 29.97 0.97
N SER A 49 -8.44 30.32 0.79
CA SER A 49 -9.50 29.36 0.46
C SER A 49 -9.64 29.11 -1.04
N LEU A 50 -8.88 29.82 -1.89
CA LEU A 50 -8.92 29.66 -3.35
C LEU A 50 -8.04 28.47 -3.80
N THR A 51 -8.34 27.28 -3.30
CA THR A 51 -7.52 26.07 -3.51
C THR A 51 -7.42 25.62 -4.98
N HIS A 52 -8.23 26.19 -5.87
CA HIS A 52 -8.19 25.92 -7.32
C HIS A 52 -7.06 26.67 -8.05
N LEU A 53 -6.41 27.64 -7.40
CA LEU A 53 -5.32 28.40 -8.01
C LEU A 53 -4.11 27.52 -8.34
N THR A 54 -3.58 27.69 -9.55
CA THR A 54 -2.33 27.10 -10.04
C THR A 54 -1.21 28.13 -10.12
N ALA A 55 -1.51 29.43 -10.27
CA ALA A 55 -0.52 30.50 -10.25
C ALA A 55 -0.94 31.68 -9.37
N LEU A 56 0.01 32.18 -8.57
CA LEU A 56 -0.20 33.35 -7.71
C LEU A 56 0.96 34.33 -7.87
N HIS A 57 0.67 35.50 -8.42
CA HIS A 57 1.62 36.58 -8.65
C HIS A 57 1.41 37.68 -7.60
N LEU A 58 2.41 37.84 -6.73
CA LEU A 58 2.42 38.82 -5.64
C LEU A 58 3.67 39.70 -5.69
N SER A 59 4.35 39.77 -6.84
CA SER A 59 5.56 40.57 -7.02
C SER A 59 5.29 42.07 -6.90
N ASP A 60 6.35 42.82 -6.59
CA ASP A 60 6.35 44.29 -6.49
C ASP A 60 5.31 44.86 -5.51
N ASN A 61 5.16 44.19 -4.36
CA ASN A 61 4.31 44.62 -3.26
C ASN A 61 5.14 45.09 -2.04
N SER A 62 4.49 45.22 -0.88
CA SER A 62 5.12 45.62 0.38
C SER A 62 4.83 44.59 1.48
N LEU A 63 4.72 43.32 1.11
CA LEU A 63 4.47 42.22 2.04
C LEU A 63 5.70 42.03 2.93
N SER A 64 5.50 42.06 4.25
CA SER A 64 6.57 41.82 5.23
C SER A 64 6.64 40.35 5.68
N ARG A 65 5.56 39.61 5.48
CA ARG A 65 5.41 38.19 5.84
C ARG A 65 4.36 37.53 4.95
N ILE A 66 4.42 36.21 4.86
CA ILE A 66 3.38 35.34 4.30
C ILE A 66 2.89 34.42 5.42
N PRO A 67 1.57 34.29 5.64
CA PRO A 67 1.04 33.43 6.69
C PRO A 67 1.20 31.94 6.32
N PRO A 68 1.28 31.03 7.32
CA PRO A 68 1.24 29.59 7.12
C PRO A 68 0.10 29.08 6.24
N ASP A 69 -1.05 29.78 6.26
CA ASP A 69 -2.24 29.45 5.48
C ASP A 69 -2.01 29.39 3.97
N ILE A 70 -0.93 29.97 3.43
CA ILE A 70 -0.57 29.82 2.01
C ILE A 70 -0.46 28.34 1.59
N ALA A 71 -0.08 27.46 2.52
CA ALA A 71 0.04 26.03 2.30
C ALA A 71 -1.30 25.34 1.98
N LYS A 72 -2.45 26.00 2.20
CA LYS A 72 -3.77 25.51 1.78
C LYS A 72 -3.92 25.50 0.26
N LEU A 73 -3.18 26.34 -0.46
CA LEU A 73 -3.14 26.41 -1.91
C LEU A 73 -2.30 25.25 -2.51
N HIS A 74 -2.69 24.02 -2.21
CA HIS A 74 -1.93 22.81 -2.55
C HIS A 74 -1.80 22.53 -4.06
N ASN A 75 -2.64 23.15 -4.90
CA ASN A 75 -2.58 23.02 -6.36
C ASN A 75 -1.67 24.07 -7.03
N LEU A 76 -1.05 24.95 -6.25
CA LEU A 76 -0.21 26.00 -6.79
C LEU A 76 1.06 25.41 -7.41
N VAL A 77 1.31 25.76 -8.67
CA VAL A 77 2.48 25.37 -9.46
C VAL A 77 3.48 26.53 -9.54
N TYR A 78 2.97 27.76 -9.57
CA TYR A 78 3.76 28.98 -9.69
C TYR A 78 3.44 29.96 -8.56
N LEU A 79 4.48 30.40 -7.84
CA LEU A 79 4.37 31.43 -6.79
C LEU A 79 5.47 32.48 -6.96
N ASP A 80 5.08 33.71 -7.28
CA ASP A 80 5.99 34.85 -7.32
C ASP A 80 5.76 35.80 -6.14
N LEU A 81 6.75 35.88 -5.28
CA LEU A 81 6.84 36.75 -4.10
C LEU A 81 8.00 37.74 -4.23
N SER A 82 8.56 37.91 -5.43
CA SER A 82 9.73 38.76 -5.67
C SER A 82 9.46 40.23 -5.34
N SER A 83 10.51 40.99 -5.05
CA SER A 83 10.44 42.44 -4.79
C SER A 83 9.45 42.82 -3.68
N ASN A 84 9.51 42.08 -2.57
CA ASN A 84 8.74 42.35 -1.35
C ASN A 84 9.68 42.68 -0.17
N LYS A 85 9.16 42.68 1.06
CA LYS A 85 9.93 42.95 2.30
C LYS A 85 9.93 41.73 3.22
N ILE A 86 9.83 40.52 2.66
CA ILE A 86 9.67 39.27 3.41
C ILE A 86 10.99 38.95 4.13
N ARG A 87 10.93 38.74 5.45
CA ARG A 87 12.10 38.44 6.29
C ARG A 87 12.30 36.96 6.57
N SER A 88 11.21 36.20 6.56
CA SER A 88 11.17 34.76 6.81
C SER A 88 10.00 34.14 6.05
N LEU A 89 10.16 32.87 5.70
CA LEU A 89 9.09 32.06 5.11
C LEU A 89 8.48 31.15 6.18
N PRO A 90 7.18 30.86 6.11
CA PRO A 90 6.56 29.84 6.95
C PRO A 90 7.12 28.44 6.60
N ALA A 91 7.29 27.58 7.60
CA ALA A 91 7.73 26.19 7.41
C ALA A 91 6.72 25.40 6.55
N GLU A 92 5.44 25.74 6.66
CA GLU A 92 4.32 25.13 5.94
C GLU A 92 4.42 25.31 4.42
N LEU A 93 5.24 26.26 3.93
CA LEU A 93 5.53 26.41 2.51
C LEU A 93 6.12 25.11 1.91
N GLY A 94 6.84 24.32 2.72
CA GLY A 94 7.35 23.00 2.35
C GLY A 94 6.26 21.97 2.05
N ASN A 95 5.01 22.20 2.45
CA ASN A 95 3.89 21.30 2.17
C ASN A 95 3.29 21.50 0.76
N MET A 96 3.70 22.53 0.03
CA MET A 96 3.19 22.88 -1.31
C MET A 96 3.95 22.13 -2.41
N VAL A 97 3.97 20.80 -2.33
CA VAL A 97 4.79 19.91 -3.18
C VAL A 97 4.49 19.98 -4.68
N SER A 98 3.37 20.59 -5.08
CA SER A 98 3.00 20.86 -6.48
C SER A 98 3.80 22.01 -7.11
N LEU A 99 4.46 22.84 -6.30
CA LEU A 99 5.23 23.99 -6.77
C LEU A 99 6.37 23.56 -7.67
N ARG A 100 6.44 24.18 -8.85
CA ARG A 100 7.53 24.06 -9.83
C ARG A 100 8.36 25.34 -9.88
N GLU A 101 7.75 26.49 -9.62
CA GLU A 101 8.42 27.77 -9.63
C GLU A 101 8.08 28.56 -8.36
N LEU A 102 9.12 28.94 -7.62
CA LEU A 102 9.04 29.75 -6.41
C LEU A 102 10.04 30.91 -6.53
N LEU A 103 9.52 32.10 -6.79
CA LEU A 103 10.34 33.29 -6.98
C LEU A 103 10.28 34.15 -5.71
N LEU A 104 11.44 34.38 -5.10
CA LEU A 104 11.63 35.10 -3.84
C LEU A 104 12.68 36.20 -3.97
N ASN A 105 13.00 36.61 -5.21
CA ASN A 105 14.09 37.55 -5.47
C ASN A 105 13.83 38.90 -4.78
N ASN A 106 14.89 39.62 -4.41
CA ASN A 106 14.82 40.97 -3.85
C ASN A 106 13.89 41.06 -2.62
N ASN A 107 14.10 40.18 -1.64
CA ASN A 107 13.44 40.21 -0.34
C ASN A 107 14.48 40.44 0.78
N GLN A 108 14.08 40.25 2.04
CA GLN A 108 14.93 40.41 3.23
C GLN A 108 15.20 39.07 3.93
N LEU A 109 15.18 37.95 3.19
CA LEU A 109 15.38 36.62 3.75
C LEU A 109 16.81 36.43 4.23
N ARG A 110 16.97 36.11 5.52
CA ARG A 110 18.27 35.76 6.12
C ARG A 110 18.49 34.26 6.26
N VAL A 111 17.38 33.51 6.38
CA VAL A 111 17.35 32.07 6.53
C VAL A 111 16.22 31.50 5.68
N LEU A 112 16.35 30.24 5.29
CA LEU A 112 15.32 29.45 4.65
C LEU A 112 14.86 28.36 5.63
N PRO A 113 13.55 28.09 5.76
CA PRO A 113 13.08 26.95 6.55
C PRO A 113 13.55 25.64 5.89
N PHE A 114 13.97 24.67 6.69
CA PHE A 114 14.47 23.38 6.19
C PHE A 114 13.37 22.59 5.46
N GLU A 115 12.10 22.85 5.80
CA GLU A 115 10.92 22.25 5.19
C GLU A 115 10.81 22.54 3.69
N LEU A 116 11.42 23.64 3.19
CA LEU A 116 11.50 23.88 1.75
C LEU A 116 12.14 22.71 0.99
N GLY A 117 13.03 21.94 1.63
CA GLY A 117 13.61 20.73 1.05
C GLY A 117 12.58 19.66 0.64
N LYS A 118 11.35 19.72 1.16
CA LYS A 118 10.23 18.86 0.75
C LYS A 118 9.66 19.23 -0.63
N LEU A 119 10.02 20.37 -1.22
CA LEU A 119 9.54 20.81 -2.54
C LEU A 119 10.32 20.12 -3.69
N PHE A 120 10.23 18.79 -3.78
CA PHE A 120 11.04 18.01 -4.71
C PHE A 120 10.67 18.16 -6.19
N HIS A 121 9.48 18.69 -6.50
CA HIS A 121 9.08 19.06 -7.86
C HIS A 121 9.57 20.46 -8.29
N LEU A 122 10.18 21.23 -7.39
CA LEU A 122 10.59 22.60 -7.65
C LEU A 122 11.76 22.62 -8.65
N GLN A 123 11.55 23.32 -9.76
CA GLN A 123 12.52 23.46 -10.86
C GLN A 123 13.25 24.79 -10.75
N THR A 124 12.52 25.86 -10.44
CA THR A 124 13.04 27.22 -10.36
C THR A 124 12.83 27.78 -8.96
N LEU A 125 13.92 28.14 -8.30
CA LEU A 125 13.92 28.81 -6.99
C LEU A 125 14.65 30.13 -7.09
N GLY A 126 13.96 31.26 -7.10
CA GLY A 126 14.59 32.58 -7.23
C GLY A 126 14.99 33.19 -5.89
N LEU A 127 16.28 33.22 -5.54
CA LEU A 127 16.75 33.76 -4.24
C LEU A 127 17.62 35.01 -4.35
N LYS A 128 17.89 35.52 -5.55
CA LYS A 128 18.83 36.64 -5.77
C LYS A 128 18.36 37.89 -5.03
N GLY A 129 19.29 38.69 -4.51
CA GLY A 129 18.95 39.94 -3.80
C GLY A 129 18.40 39.76 -2.37
N ASN A 130 18.59 38.58 -1.76
CA ASN A 130 18.32 38.33 -0.35
C ASN A 130 19.62 38.31 0.48
N PRO A 131 19.60 38.78 1.74
CA PRO A 131 20.74 38.72 2.66
C PRO A 131 20.92 37.32 3.29
N LEU A 132 20.92 36.26 2.48
CA LEU A 132 21.13 34.87 2.92
C LEU A 132 22.61 34.62 3.28
N ALA A 133 22.85 33.64 4.15
CA ALA A 133 24.21 33.23 4.50
C ALA A 133 25.01 32.81 3.26
N GLN A 134 26.30 33.15 3.25
CA GLN A 134 27.18 32.93 2.10
C GLN A 134 27.26 31.45 1.70
N ASP A 135 27.26 30.54 2.68
CA ASP A 135 27.36 29.09 2.44
C ASP A 135 26.14 28.54 1.67
N LEU A 136 24.93 29.04 1.97
CA LEU A 136 23.71 28.70 1.23
C LEU A 136 23.77 29.26 -0.19
N MET A 137 24.28 30.48 -0.33
CA MET A 137 24.41 31.13 -1.63
C MET A 137 25.46 30.45 -2.51
N SER A 138 26.55 29.93 -1.95
CA SER A 138 27.52 29.14 -2.70
C SER A 138 26.91 27.84 -3.22
N LEU A 139 26.15 27.11 -2.40
CA LEU A 139 25.43 25.90 -2.83
C LEU A 139 24.42 26.21 -3.94
N TYR A 140 23.70 27.32 -3.83
CA TYR A 140 22.71 27.76 -4.82
C TYR A 140 23.33 28.23 -6.15
N GLN A 141 24.59 28.70 -6.14
CA GLN A 141 25.30 29.17 -7.35
C GLN A 141 25.94 28.03 -8.17
N GLU A 142 26.02 26.82 -7.62
CA GLU A 142 26.52 25.65 -8.33
C GLU A 142 25.56 25.20 -9.46
N PRO A 143 26.03 24.39 -10.43
CA PRO A 143 25.16 23.72 -11.38
C PRO A 143 24.10 22.88 -10.66
N ASP A 144 22.83 23.04 -11.07
CA ASP A 144 21.67 22.43 -10.38
C ASP A 144 21.49 22.93 -8.92
N GLY A 145 21.92 24.17 -8.65
CA GLY A 145 21.94 24.78 -7.32
C GLY A 145 20.60 24.80 -6.60
N THR A 146 19.47 24.89 -7.33
CA THR A 146 18.12 24.71 -6.74
C THR A 146 18.01 23.34 -6.08
N ARG A 147 18.28 22.25 -6.82
CA ARG A 147 18.16 20.89 -6.28
C ARG A 147 19.17 20.61 -5.17
N ARG A 148 20.41 21.09 -5.32
CA ARG A 148 21.45 20.95 -4.28
C ARG A 148 21.03 21.62 -2.98
N LEU A 149 20.52 22.85 -3.06
CA LEU A 149 20.02 23.58 -1.90
C LEU A 149 18.83 22.87 -1.25
N LEU A 150 17.86 22.41 -2.04
CA LEU A 150 16.71 21.66 -1.51
C LEU A 150 17.13 20.36 -0.83
N ASN A 151 18.08 19.62 -1.40
CA ASN A 151 18.65 18.42 -0.77
C ASN A 151 19.35 18.76 0.55
N TYR A 152 20.19 19.80 0.56
CA TYR A 152 20.82 20.28 1.79
C TYR A 152 19.78 20.63 2.86
N LEU A 153 18.71 21.34 2.48
CA LEU A 153 17.65 21.69 3.42
C LEU A 153 16.92 20.46 3.95
N LEU A 154 16.63 19.48 3.09
CA LEU A 154 15.95 18.23 3.45
C LEU A 154 16.82 17.32 4.33
N ASP A 155 18.12 17.23 4.07
CA ASP A 155 19.07 16.46 4.90
C ASP A 155 19.18 17.05 6.30
N ASN A 156 19.21 18.39 6.39
CA ASN A 156 19.25 19.11 7.65
C ASN A 156 17.88 19.22 8.34
N LEU A 157 16.78 18.91 7.64
CA LEU A 157 15.45 18.89 8.22
C LEU A 157 15.39 17.89 9.40
N ALA A 158 15.95 16.69 9.23
CA ALA A 158 16.00 15.69 10.30
C ALA A 158 16.88 16.15 11.50
N GLY A 159 17.95 16.90 11.24
CA GLY A 159 18.81 17.48 12.28
C GLY A 159 18.16 18.67 13.02
N ALA A 160 17.32 19.45 12.33
CA ALA A 160 16.53 20.53 12.91
C ALA A 160 15.31 20.02 13.69
N ILE A 161 14.70 18.92 13.23
CA ILE A 161 13.63 18.19 13.92
C ILE A 161 14.10 17.66 15.30
N LYS A 162 15.39 17.41 15.52
CA LYS A 162 15.94 17.07 16.87
C LYS A 162 15.71 18.15 17.94
N ARG A 163 15.28 19.37 17.58
CA ARG A 163 14.91 20.42 18.55
C ARG A 163 13.47 20.32 19.06
N ILE A 164 12.67 19.43 18.48
CA ILE A 164 11.36 18.99 18.98
C ILE A 164 11.57 17.55 19.49
N PRO A 165 11.02 17.14 20.65
CA PRO A 165 11.18 15.77 21.10
C PRO A 165 10.54 14.85 20.04
N THR A 166 11.36 14.21 19.21
CA THR A 166 10.90 13.18 18.29
C THR A 166 10.71 11.94 19.15
N GLU A 167 9.54 11.85 19.77
CA GLU A 167 9.07 10.59 20.31
C GLU A 167 9.10 9.57 19.16
N GLN A 168 9.75 8.43 19.39
CA GLN A 168 9.70 7.29 18.48
C GLN A 168 8.24 7.04 18.07
N PRO A 169 7.98 6.55 16.84
CA PRO A 169 6.62 6.25 16.43
C PRO A 169 5.94 5.38 17.51
N PRO A 170 4.73 5.74 17.95
CA PRO A 170 4.02 4.96 18.95
C PRO A 170 3.84 3.53 18.46
N SER A 171 3.90 2.57 19.38
CA SER A 171 3.60 1.18 19.03
C SER A 171 2.15 1.07 18.56
N ARG A 172 1.94 0.33 17.47
CA ARG A 172 0.60 0.11 16.91
C ARG A 172 -0.25 -0.71 17.87
N SER A 173 -1.51 -0.30 18.04
CA SER A 173 -2.44 -0.94 18.97
C SER A 173 -2.97 -2.27 18.43
N TRP A 174 -3.02 -3.29 19.27
CA TRP A 174 -3.68 -4.57 18.96
C TRP A 174 -5.20 -4.43 19.09
N ILE A 175 -5.96 -4.89 18.09
CA ILE A 175 -7.43 -4.87 18.07
C ILE A 175 -7.92 -6.31 18.19
N VAL A 176 -8.63 -6.61 19.28
CA VAL A 176 -9.27 -7.92 19.49
C VAL A 176 -10.63 -7.90 18.79
N LEU A 177 -10.88 -8.88 17.91
CA LEU A 177 -12.12 -9.00 17.14
C LEU A 177 -13.05 -10.06 17.74
N GLN A 178 -12.49 -11.19 18.17
CA GLN A 178 -13.25 -12.25 18.84
C GLN A 178 -12.36 -13.07 19.78
N GLU A 179 -12.99 -13.74 20.75
CA GLU A 179 -12.31 -14.69 21.62
C GLU A 179 -12.14 -16.05 20.93
N SER A 180 -11.10 -16.79 21.33
CA SER A 180 -10.83 -18.15 20.84
C SER A 180 -11.94 -19.13 21.23
N GLU A 181 -12.34 -19.97 20.27
CA GLU A 181 -13.42 -20.95 20.44
C GLU A 181 -12.92 -22.17 21.22
N ARG A 182 -13.11 -22.17 22.55
CA ARG A 182 -12.62 -23.24 23.45
C ARG A 182 -13.32 -24.60 23.31
N VAL A 183 -14.35 -24.71 22.47
CA VAL A 183 -15.19 -25.91 22.35
C VAL A 183 -14.62 -26.91 21.35
N ARG A 184 -13.89 -26.44 20.33
CA ARG A 184 -13.30 -27.28 19.28
C ARG A 184 -11.77 -27.27 19.39
N PRO A 185 -11.08 -28.37 19.05
CA PRO A 185 -9.63 -28.35 18.94
C PRO A 185 -9.24 -27.39 17.81
N ALA A 186 -8.35 -26.46 18.11
CA ALA A 186 -7.91 -25.44 17.18
C ALA A 186 -6.40 -25.22 17.25
N ALA A 187 -5.85 -24.63 16.20
CA ALA A 187 -4.46 -24.18 16.16
C ALA A 187 -4.43 -22.67 15.93
N VAL A 188 -3.76 -21.94 16.81
CA VAL A 188 -3.62 -20.48 16.71
C VAL A 188 -2.27 -20.11 16.13
N PHE A 189 -2.25 -19.24 15.12
CA PHE A 189 -1.02 -18.76 14.50
C PHE A 189 -1.19 -17.33 13.97
N SER A 190 -0.09 -16.61 13.78
CA SER A 190 -0.10 -15.25 13.24
C SER A 190 0.42 -15.18 11.80
N VAL A 191 -0.14 -14.23 11.03
CA VAL A 191 0.18 -13.99 9.62
C VAL A 191 0.51 -12.52 9.42
N MET A 192 1.66 -12.24 8.79
CA MET A 192 2.06 -10.91 8.35
C MET A 192 1.98 -10.81 6.82
N CYS A 193 1.48 -9.68 6.30
CA CYS A 193 1.56 -9.31 4.89
C CYS A 193 2.20 -7.92 4.77
N TYR A 194 3.26 -7.79 3.99
CA TYR A 194 4.01 -6.55 3.92
C TYR A 194 4.76 -6.32 2.59
N ASN A 195 4.39 -5.26 1.87
CA ASN A 195 5.19 -4.75 0.76
C ASN A 195 6.34 -3.89 1.33
N VAL A 196 7.58 -4.31 1.07
CA VAL A 196 8.78 -3.70 1.69
C VAL A 196 9.37 -2.53 0.91
N LEU A 197 8.80 -2.19 -0.26
CA LEU A 197 9.34 -1.22 -1.21
C LEU A 197 10.77 -1.54 -1.65
N CYS A 198 10.94 -2.16 -2.83
CA CYS A 198 12.27 -2.50 -3.33
C CYS A 198 13.13 -1.26 -3.61
N ASP A 199 14.46 -1.41 -3.61
CA ASP A 199 15.39 -0.29 -3.80
C ASP A 199 15.22 0.34 -5.19
N LYS A 200 14.93 -0.49 -6.18
CA LYS A 200 14.65 -0.03 -7.55
C LYS A 200 13.53 1.01 -7.64
N TYR A 201 12.48 0.91 -6.81
CA TYR A 201 11.34 1.82 -6.85
C TYR A 201 11.44 2.96 -5.83
N ALA A 202 12.30 2.83 -4.81
CA ALA A 202 12.56 3.85 -3.78
C ALA A 202 13.34 5.08 -4.30
N THR A 203 12.83 5.73 -5.34
CA THR A 203 13.49 6.84 -6.03
C THR A 203 13.03 8.20 -5.50
N ARG A 204 13.87 9.22 -5.68
CA ARG A 204 13.54 10.62 -5.39
C ARG A 204 12.42 11.19 -6.26
N GLN A 205 12.15 10.57 -7.42
CA GLN A 205 11.07 11.01 -8.29
C GLN A 205 9.71 10.68 -7.68
N LEU A 206 9.58 9.50 -7.07
CA LEU A 206 8.35 9.06 -6.40
C LEU A 206 8.27 9.55 -4.94
N TYR A 207 9.39 9.55 -4.23
CA TYR A 207 9.45 9.82 -2.79
C TYR A 207 10.33 11.02 -2.44
N GLY A 208 10.29 12.09 -3.24
CA GLY A 208 11.20 13.23 -3.06
C GLY A 208 11.01 14.03 -1.75
N TYR A 209 9.88 13.84 -1.07
CA TYR A 209 9.64 14.33 0.29
C TYR A 209 10.43 13.58 1.37
N CYS A 210 10.93 12.37 1.08
CA CYS A 210 11.76 11.59 1.99
C CYS A 210 13.24 11.96 1.80
N PRO A 211 14.01 12.21 2.88
CA PRO A 211 15.44 12.50 2.79
C PRO A 211 16.21 11.40 2.04
N PRO A 212 17.17 11.74 1.17
CA PRO A 212 17.95 10.77 0.40
C PRO A 212 18.57 9.66 1.24
N TRP A 213 19.14 10.00 2.40
CA TRP A 213 19.75 9.02 3.30
C TRP A 213 18.74 8.00 3.85
N ALA A 214 17.50 8.43 4.09
CA ALA A 214 16.43 7.58 4.61
C ALA A 214 15.83 6.68 3.51
N LEU A 215 15.98 7.05 2.24
CA LEU A 215 15.59 6.21 1.10
C LEU A 215 16.60 5.10 0.78
N THR A 216 17.87 5.25 1.18
CA THR A 216 18.90 4.25 0.88
C THR A 216 18.54 2.87 1.40
N TRP A 217 18.72 1.84 0.58
CA TRP A 217 18.47 0.45 0.98
C TRP A 217 19.20 0.05 2.27
N GLU A 218 20.46 0.45 2.43
CA GLU A 218 21.27 0.14 3.61
C GLU A 218 20.67 0.65 4.93
N TYR A 219 19.94 1.77 4.86
CA TYR A 219 19.18 2.29 5.99
C TYR A 219 17.84 1.56 6.13
N ARG A 220 17.02 1.54 5.07
CA ARG A 220 15.65 0.99 5.11
C ARG A 220 15.61 -0.47 5.50
N LYS A 221 16.51 -1.31 4.96
CA LYS A 221 16.52 -2.76 5.21
C LYS A 221 16.65 -3.11 6.70
N LYS A 222 17.34 -2.27 7.48
CA LYS A 222 17.48 -2.47 8.94
C LYS A 222 16.18 -2.22 9.66
N VAL A 223 15.48 -1.15 9.31
CA VAL A 223 14.19 -0.79 9.91
C VAL A 223 13.07 -1.75 9.44
N ILE A 224 13.10 -2.18 8.18
CA ILE A 224 12.20 -3.23 7.64
C ILE A 224 12.37 -4.52 8.43
N MET A 225 13.61 -4.94 8.68
CA MET A 225 13.85 -6.15 9.48
C MET A 225 13.39 -5.98 10.93
N GLN A 226 13.59 -4.80 11.52
CA GLN A 226 13.07 -4.50 12.87
C GLN A 226 11.55 -4.63 12.95
N GLU A 227 10.81 -4.14 11.95
CA GLU A 227 9.34 -4.31 11.84
C GLU A 227 8.94 -5.79 11.73
N ILE A 228 9.62 -6.55 10.86
CA ILE A 228 9.32 -7.98 10.68
C ILE A 228 9.56 -8.75 11.99
N LEU A 229 10.67 -8.47 12.67
CA LEU A 229 11.04 -9.14 13.91
C LEU A 229 10.19 -8.69 15.11
N SER A 230 9.74 -7.43 15.16
CA SER A 230 8.87 -6.94 16.23
C SER A 230 7.48 -7.57 16.18
N CYS A 231 6.94 -7.81 14.98
CA CYS A 231 5.68 -8.54 14.80
C CYS A 231 5.79 -10.03 15.17
N ASN A 232 6.97 -10.65 14.94
CA ASN A 232 7.24 -12.07 15.25
C ASN A 232 6.16 -13.03 14.70
N ALA A 233 5.69 -12.79 13.47
CA ALA A 233 4.60 -13.54 12.86
C ALA A 233 4.99 -14.99 12.58
N ASP A 234 4.07 -15.94 12.72
CA ASP A 234 4.40 -17.34 12.41
C ASP A 234 4.54 -17.62 10.92
N ILE A 235 3.83 -16.84 10.09
CA ILE A 235 3.87 -16.84 8.63
C ILE A 235 4.05 -15.39 8.17
N ILE A 236 5.01 -15.15 7.26
CA ILE A 236 5.31 -13.81 6.74
C ILE A 236 5.24 -13.86 5.21
N SER A 237 4.36 -13.06 4.63
CA SER A 237 4.22 -12.86 3.18
C SER A 237 4.76 -11.48 2.81
N LEU A 238 5.85 -11.45 2.04
CA LEU A 238 6.46 -10.20 1.59
C LEU A 238 6.29 -9.99 0.08
N GLN A 239 6.04 -8.76 -0.33
CA GLN A 239 6.08 -8.31 -1.72
C GLN A 239 7.25 -7.34 -1.92
N GLU A 240 7.66 -7.15 -3.18
CA GLU A 240 8.81 -6.33 -3.55
C GLU A 240 10.15 -6.76 -2.92
N VAL A 241 10.33 -8.06 -2.75
CA VAL A 241 11.60 -8.61 -2.28
C VAL A 241 12.55 -8.77 -3.47
N GLU A 242 13.65 -8.03 -3.50
CA GLU A 242 14.68 -8.21 -4.52
C GLU A 242 15.40 -9.56 -4.40
N THR A 243 15.74 -10.15 -5.55
CA THR A 243 16.35 -11.49 -5.63
C THR A 243 17.62 -11.61 -4.78
N GLU A 244 18.56 -10.67 -4.91
CA GLU A 244 19.81 -10.73 -4.13
C GLU A 244 19.55 -10.52 -2.64
N GLN A 245 18.60 -9.65 -2.28
CA GLN A 245 18.27 -9.36 -0.89
C GLN A 245 17.55 -10.53 -0.21
N TYR A 246 16.74 -11.30 -0.94
CA TYR A 246 16.15 -12.52 -0.40
C TYR A 246 17.23 -13.48 0.10
N TYR A 247 18.20 -13.82 -0.75
CA TYR A 247 19.21 -14.83 -0.44
C TYR A 247 20.28 -14.34 0.55
N ASN A 248 20.66 -13.07 0.47
CA ASN A 248 21.79 -12.54 1.25
C ASN A 248 21.38 -11.85 2.55
N TYR A 249 20.11 -11.46 2.69
CA TYR A 249 19.63 -10.71 3.86
C TYR A 249 18.40 -11.36 4.49
N PHE A 250 17.24 -11.33 3.83
CA PHE A 250 15.98 -11.77 4.45
C PHE A 250 16.03 -13.24 4.92
N LEU A 251 16.44 -14.16 4.05
CA LEU A 251 16.52 -15.58 4.39
C LEU A 251 17.58 -15.86 5.46
N VAL A 252 18.69 -15.12 5.46
CA VAL A 252 19.78 -15.31 6.42
C VAL A 252 19.33 -14.88 7.82
N GLU A 253 18.82 -13.65 7.95
CA GLU A 253 18.35 -13.09 9.22
C GLU A 253 17.16 -13.87 9.78
N LEU A 254 16.18 -14.21 8.94
CA LEU A 254 15.00 -14.95 9.39
C LEU A 254 15.33 -16.42 9.73
N LYS A 255 16.33 -17.05 9.10
CA LYS A 255 16.79 -18.39 9.52
C LYS A 255 17.34 -18.41 10.93
N VAL A 256 18.04 -17.35 11.36
CA VAL A 256 18.51 -17.21 12.75
C VAL A 256 17.34 -17.22 13.73
N GLN A 257 16.17 -16.73 13.30
CA GLN A 257 14.94 -16.68 14.09
C GLN A 257 14.04 -17.92 13.91
N GLY A 258 14.55 -19.00 13.28
CA GLY A 258 13.82 -20.28 13.14
C GLY A 258 12.87 -20.37 11.95
N TYR A 259 12.95 -19.44 11.01
CA TYR A 259 12.15 -19.48 9.78
C TYR A 259 12.85 -20.25 8.67
N ASP A 260 12.04 -20.81 7.77
CA ASP A 260 12.47 -21.16 6.42
C ASP A 260 11.58 -20.42 5.42
N GLY A 261 11.98 -20.37 4.15
CA GLY A 261 11.33 -19.50 3.18
C GLY A 261 11.29 -20.03 1.76
N PHE A 262 10.29 -19.57 1.02
CA PHE A 262 10.19 -19.71 -0.42
C PHE A 262 10.09 -18.35 -1.09
N PHE A 263 10.83 -18.17 -2.18
CA PHE A 263 10.84 -16.96 -2.99
C PHE A 263 10.81 -17.29 -4.46
N SER A 264 10.15 -16.41 -5.22
CA SER A 264 10.21 -16.41 -6.68
C SER A 264 10.25 -14.98 -7.19
N PRO A 265 11.18 -14.62 -8.11
CA PRO A 265 11.22 -13.32 -8.75
C PRO A 265 10.18 -13.21 -9.87
N LYS A 266 9.80 -11.99 -10.25
CA LYS A 266 8.96 -11.75 -11.45
C LYS A 266 9.55 -12.37 -12.72
N SER A 267 8.68 -12.78 -13.65
CA SER A 267 9.06 -13.62 -14.81
C SER A 267 10.16 -13.02 -15.69
N ARG A 268 10.29 -11.69 -15.76
CA ARG A 268 11.36 -11.02 -16.52
C ARG A 268 12.77 -11.42 -16.09
N ALA A 269 12.96 -11.92 -14.87
CA ALA A 269 14.25 -12.43 -14.38
C ALA A 269 14.87 -13.50 -15.30
N ARG A 270 14.06 -14.23 -16.07
CA ARG A 270 14.53 -15.31 -16.96
C ARG A 270 15.19 -14.83 -18.24
N THR A 271 14.84 -13.62 -18.71
CA THR A 271 15.31 -13.07 -20.00
C THR A 271 16.36 -11.97 -19.83
N MET A 272 16.65 -11.58 -18.60
CA MET A 272 17.61 -10.52 -18.26
C MET A 272 19.03 -11.05 -18.03
N SER A 273 20.00 -10.15 -18.07
CA SER A 273 21.39 -10.44 -17.71
C SER A 273 21.52 -10.85 -16.23
N GLU A 274 22.62 -11.51 -15.87
CA GLU A 274 22.84 -11.96 -14.49
C GLU A 274 22.92 -10.80 -13.49
N SER A 275 23.50 -9.65 -13.88
CA SER A 275 23.58 -8.46 -13.04
C SER A 275 22.21 -7.83 -12.79
N ASP A 276 21.36 -7.79 -13.81
CA ASP A 276 20.05 -7.14 -13.69
C ASP A 276 19.05 -8.04 -12.97
N ARG A 277 19.18 -9.37 -13.15
CA ARG A 277 18.36 -10.38 -12.48
C ARG A 277 18.40 -10.27 -10.96
N LYS A 278 19.54 -9.86 -10.40
CA LYS A 278 19.73 -9.67 -8.95
C LYS A 278 18.78 -8.64 -8.34
N HIS A 279 18.42 -7.62 -9.13
CA HIS A 279 17.56 -6.51 -8.74
C HIS A 279 16.11 -6.70 -9.19
N VAL A 280 15.77 -7.89 -9.72
CA VAL A 280 14.37 -8.22 -10.00
C VAL A 280 13.70 -8.60 -8.69
N ASP A 281 12.62 -7.89 -8.38
CA ASP A 281 11.78 -8.12 -7.23
C ASP A 281 10.72 -9.21 -7.48
N GLY A 282 10.18 -9.76 -6.39
CA GLY A 282 9.16 -10.79 -6.40
C GLY A 282 8.48 -10.97 -5.05
N CYS A 283 7.88 -12.14 -4.85
CA CYS A 283 7.14 -12.48 -3.64
C CYS A 283 7.87 -13.55 -2.83
N ALA A 284 7.88 -13.40 -1.50
CA ALA A 284 8.42 -14.37 -0.56
C ALA A 284 7.36 -14.80 0.46
N ILE A 285 7.43 -16.06 0.89
CA ILE A 285 6.68 -16.57 2.05
C ILE A 285 7.68 -17.22 3.00
N PHE A 286 7.70 -16.78 4.25
CA PHE A 286 8.46 -17.39 5.33
C PHE A 286 7.51 -18.03 6.34
N TYR A 287 7.95 -19.10 6.99
CA TYR A 287 7.18 -19.80 8.03
C TYR A 287 8.12 -20.31 9.13
N LYS A 288 7.64 -20.29 10.37
CA LYS A 288 8.38 -20.89 11.50
C LYS A 288 8.44 -22.41 11.37
N THR A 289 9.64 -22.94 11.31
CA THR A 289 9.90 -24.38 11.12
C THR A 289 9.50 -25.23 12.33
N GLU A 290 9.37 -24.63 13.51
CA GLU A 290 8.87 -25.25 14.74
C GLU A 290 7.35 -25.47 14.72
N LYS A 291 6.62 -24.77 13.84
CA LYS A 291 5.15 -24.83 13.72
C LYS A 291 4.69 -25.49 12.42
N PHE A 292 5.44 -25.26 11.35
CA PHE A 292 5.07 -25.68 9.99
C PHE A 292 6.21 -26.45 9.31
N SER A 293 5.82 -27.31 8.38
CA SER A 293 6.74 -27.94 7.42
C SER A 293 6.21 -27.77 6.00
N MET A 294 7.06 -27.35 5.07
CA MET A 294 6.66 -27.14 3.68
C MET A 294 6.58 -28.48 2.93
N VAL A 295 5.41 -28.75 2.33
CA VAL A 295 5.12 -29.96 1.55
C VAL A 295 5.28 -29.68 0.06
N GLN A 296 4.77 -28.55 -0.41
CA GLN A 296 4.85 -28.14 -1.82
C GLN A 296 5.05 -26.61 -1.93
N LYS A 297 5.65 -26.19 -3.04
CA LYS A 297 5.83 -24.80 -3.42
C LYS A 297 5.49 -24.62 -4.89
N HIS A 298 4.82 -23.52 -5.22
CA HIS A 298 4.34 -23.22 -6.56
C HIS A 298 4.55 -21.74 -6.88
N THR A 299 4.91 -21.45 -8.12
CA THR A 299 4.92 -20.09 -8.67
C THR A 299 3.89 -20.02 -9.78
N VAL A 300 3.04 -19.00 -9.71
CA VAL A 300 1.99 -18.70 -10.68
C VAL A 300 2.43 -17.51 -11.50
N GLU A 301 2.73 -17.75 -12.77
CA GLU A 301 3.13 -16.71 -13.73
C GLU A 301 1.93 -16.27 -14.56
N PHE A 302 1.44 -15.05 -14.32
CA PHE A 302 0.19 -14.58 -14.92
C PHE A 302 0.29 -14.40 -16.43
N ASN A 303 1.45 -14.01 -16.96
CA ASN A 303 1.66 -13.90 -18.40
C ASN A 303 1.54 -15.25 -19.13
N GLN A 304 2.10 -16.33 -18.56
CA GLN A 304 2.03 -17.66 -19.15
C GLN A 304 0.59 -18.19 -19.13
N LEU A 305 -0.14 -17.96 -18.04
CA LEU A 305 -1.56 -18.31 -17.96
C LEU A 305 -2.42 -17.50 -18.92
N ALA A 306 -2.17 -16.19 -19.02
CA ALA A 306 -2.86 -15.33 -19.97
C ALA A 306 -2.61 -15.79 -21.41
N MET A 307 -1.37 -16.13 -21.76
CA MET A 307 -1.02 -16.68 -23.07
C MET A 307 -1.69 -18.03 -23.35
N ALA A 308 -1.76 -18.93 -22.36
CA ALA A 308 -2.42 -20.23 -22.51
C ALA A 308 -3.94 -20.12 -22.64
N ASN A 309 -4.54 -19.04 -22.13
CA ASN A 309 -5.99 -18.83 -22.10
C ASN A 309 -6.44 -17.63 -22.94
N SER A 310 -5.63 -17.19 -23.91
CA SER A 310 -5.93 -16.01 -24.73
C SER A 310 -6.79 -16.28 -25.96
N GLU A 311 -7.20 -17.53 -26.18
CA GLU A 311 -7.99 -17.91 -27.34
C GLU A 311 -9.27 -17.05 -27.42
N GLY A 312 -9.44 -16.33 -28.53
CA GLY A 312 -10.59 -15.46 -28.77
C GLY A 312 -10.56 -14.08 -28.11
N SER A 313 -9.52 -13.71 -27.35
CA SER A 313 -9.44 -12.41 -26.67
C SER A 313 -8.13 -11.65 -26.93
N GLU A 314 -8.20 -10.65 -27.80
CA GLU A 314 -7.08 -9.72 -28.04
C GLU A 314 -6.70 -8.93 -26.78
N ALA A 315 -7.68 -8.61 -25.93
CA ALA A 315 -7.44 -7.90 -24.68
C ALA A 315 -6.55 -8.73 -23.73
N MET A 316 -6.73 -10.06 -23.68
CA MET A 316 -5.88 -10.96 -22.91
C MET A 316 -4.42 -10.91 -23.39
N LEU A 317 -4.19 -10.91 -24.71
CA LEU A 317 -2.82 -10.82 -25.29
C LEU A 317 -2.19 -9.44 -25.08
N ASN A 318 -2.94 -8.38 -25.36
CA ASN A 318 -2.38 -7.03 -25.42
C ASN A 318 -2.20 -6.42 -24.03
N ARG A 319 -3.14 -6.67 -23.11
CA ARG A 319 -3.19 -6.01 -21.80
C ARG A 319 -2.69 -6.89 -20.66
N VAL A 320 -3.10 -8.16 -20.61
CA VAL A 320 -2.81 -9.08 -19.49
C VAL A 320 -1.48 -9.81 -19.68
N MET A 321 -1.27 -10.45 -20.84
CA MET A 321 -0.06 -11.25 -21.13
C MET A 321 1.23 -10.41 -21.09
N THR A 322 1.15 -9.12 -21.42
CA THR A 322 2.29 -8.19 -21.38
C THR A 322 2.75 -7.83 -19.98
N LYS A 323 2.06 -8.28 -18.92
CA LYS A 323 2.43 -8.01 -17.52
C LYS A 323 3.11 -9.21 -16.87
N ASP A 324 4.24 -8.97 -16.23
CA ASP A 324 5.13 -10.00 -15.66
C ASP A 324 4.92 -10.22 -14.15
N ASN A 325 3.77 -9.78 -13.62
CA ASN A 325 3.34 -10.01 -12.25
C ASN A 325 3.23 -11.53 -11.96
N ILE A 326 3.42 -11.88 -10.70
CA ILE A 326 3.40 -13.28 -10.24
C ILE A 326 2.67 -13.42 -8.89
N GLY A 327 2.33 -14.67 -8.58
CA GLY A 327 2.02 -15.11 -7.23
C GLY A 327 2.84 -16.34 -6.85
N VAL A 328 3.00 -16.58 -5.57
CA VAL A 328 3.63 -17.78 -4.99
C VAL A 328 2.66 -18.43 -4.03
N ALA A 329 2.70 -19.75 -3.93
CA ALA A 329 1.91 -20.49 -2.96
C ALA A 329 2.73 -21.61 -2.34
N VAL A 330 2.60 -21.80 -1.03
CA VAL A 330 3.24 -22.88 -0.27
C VAL A 330 2.19 -23.68 0.47
N LEU A 331 2.23 -25.00 0.31
CA LEU A 331 1.42 -25.93 1.07
C LEU A 331 2.20 -26.32 2.33
N LEU A 332 1.69 -25.94 3.48
CA LEU A 332 2.28 -26.19 4.79
C LEU A 332 1.54 -27.31 5.50
N GLU A 333 2.27 -28.21 6.14
CA GLU A 333 1.77 -29.20 7.10
C GLU A 333 1.99 -28.65 8.50
N LEU A 334 0.91 -28.56 9.28
CA LEU A 334 0.93 -28.16 10.68
C LEU A 334 1.57 -29.27 11.51
N ARG A 335 2.52 -28.88 12.36
CA ARG A 335 3.11 -29.80 13.33
C ARG A 335 2.13 -30.14 14.45
N ARG A 336 2.25 -31.35 15.02
CA ARG A 336 1.30 -31.86 16.02
C ARG A 336 1.31 -31.06 17.31
N GLU A 337 2.46 -30.49 17.64
CA GLU A 337 2.70 -29.67 18.83
C GLU A 337 1.86 -28.37 18.83
N MET A 338 1.42 -27.90 17.65
CA MET A 338 0.55 -26.73 17.48
C MET A 338 -0.93 -27.02 17.71
N MET A 339 -1.33 -28.28 17.73
CA MET A 339 -2.73 -28.68 17.90
C MET A 339 -3.02 -28.70 19.39
N GLU A 340 -3.67 -27.65 19.92
CA GLU A 340 -3.97 -27.55 21.34
C GLU A 340 -4.82 -28.76 21.78
N MET A 341 -4.31 -29.50 22.77
CA MET A 341 -5.02 -30.60 23.39
C MET A 341 -6.15 -30.02 24.25
N THR A 342 -7.40 -30.14 23.81
CA THR A 342 -8.55 -29.97 24.72
C THR A 342 -8.38 -30.99 25.86
N PRO A 343 -8.51 -30.60 27.15
CA PRO A 343 -8.39 -31.55 28.24
C PRO A 343 -9.45 -32.65 28.12
N GLY A 344 -9.04 -33.89 27.83
CA GLY A 344 -9.90 -35.07 27.98
C GLY A 344 -10.22 -35.92 26.74
N LYS A 345 -9.74 -35.60 25.52
CA LYS A 345 -9.84 -36.51 24.37
C LYS A 345 -8.57 -36.52 23.51
N PRO A 346 -7.84 -37.65 23.40
CA PRO A 346 -6.80 -37.78 22.39
C PRO A 346 -7.41 -37.68 20.99
N LEU A 347 -6.83 -36.84 20.12
CA LEU A 347 -7.10 -36.81 18.67
C LEU A 347 -6.57 -38.11 18.03
N LEU A 348 -7.27 -39.22 18.24
CA LEU A 348 -7.02 -40.45 17.49
C LEU A 348 -7.46 -40.25 16.04
N GLY A 349 -6.49 -40.30 15.11
CA GLY A 349 -6.77 -40.46 13.68
C GLY A 349 -6.52 -39.25 12.76
N LEU A 350 -6.11 -38.09 13.28
CA LEU A 350 -5.74 -36.96 12.41
C LEU A 350 -4.32 -37.16 11.86
N GLU A 351 -4.19 -37.79 10.68
CA GLU A 351 -2.86 -38.13 10.17
C GLU A 351 -2.05 -36.88 9.79
N LYS A 352 -2.66 -35.85 9.18
CA LYS A 352 -2.03 -34.58 8.76
C LYS A 352 -3.04 -33.43 8.63
N GLN A 353 -2.71 -32.24 9.14
CA GLN A 353 -3.46 -31.00 8.87
C GLN A 353 -2.63 -30.10 7.94
N LEU A 354 -3.24 -29.67 6.84
CA LEU A 354 -2.60 -28.81 5.84
C LEU A 354 -3.16 -27.39 5.91
N LEU A 355 -2.35 -26.44 5.44
CA LEU A 355 -2.69 -25.04 5.25
C LEU A 355 -2.04 -24.56 3.95
N LEU A 356 -2.82 -23.96 3.06
CA LEU A 356 -2.27 -23.31 1.87
C LEU A 356 -2.09 -21.83 2.15
N VAL A 357 -0.86 -21.35 1.97
CA VAL A 357 -0.55 -19.91 2.05
C VAL A 357 -0.21 -19.43 0.65
N ALA A 358 -0.92 -18.41 0.18
CA ALA A 358 -0.72 -17.78 -1.11
C ALA A 358 -0.29 -16.32 -0.91
N ASN A 359 0.65 -15.85 -1.73
CA ASN A 359 1.15 -14.48 -1.74
C ASN A 359 1.24 -13.96 -3.18
N ALA A 360 0.64 -12.81 -3.50
CA ALA A 360 0.71 -12.22 -4.83
C ALA A 360 0.95 -10.70 -4.81
N HIS A 361 1.49 -10.18 -5.91
CA HIS A 361 1.63 -8.76 -6.18
C HIS A 361 1.07 -8.45 -7.57
N MET A 362 -0.12 -7.86 -7.60
CA MET A 362 -0.88 -7.57 -8.82
C MET A 362 -0.35 -6.32 -9.54
N HIS A 363 -0.75 -6.12 -10.79
CA HIS A 363 -0.36 -4.94 -11.56
C HIS A 363 -0.80 -3.63 -10.87
N TRP A 364 0.02 -2.58 -10.94
CA TRP A 364 -0.18 -1.37 -10.13
C TRP A 364 -1.07 -0.30 -10.80
N ASP A 365 -1.00 -0.17 -12.13
CA ASP A 365 -1.58 0.96 -12.86
C ASP A 365 -3.10 1.09 -12.63
N PRO A 366 -3.59 2.24 -12.11
CA PRO A 366 -5.02 2.49 -11.90
C PRO A 366 -5.89 2.30 -13.15
N GLU A 367 -5.34 2.51 -14.35
CA GLU A 367 -6.04 2.36 -15.62
C GLU A 367 -6.17 0.91 -16.09
N TYR A 368 -5.71 -0.06 -15.30
CA TYR A 368 -5.72 -1.48 -15.64
C TYR A 368 -6.48 -2.31 -14.59
N SER A 369 -7.64 -1.80 -14.15
CA SER A 369 -8.61 -2.52 -13.30
C SER A 369 -8.96 -3.91 -13.83
N ASP A 370 -9.07 -4.03 -15.15
CA ASP A 370 -9.37 -5.28 -15.85
C ASP A 370 -8.22 -6.29 -15.66
N VAL A 371 -6.97 -5.86 -15.82
CA VAL A 371 -5.82 -6.73 -15.64
C VAL A 371 -5.70 -7.19 -14.19
N LYS A 372 -5.92 -6.30 -13.21
CA LYS A 372 -5.90 -6.66 -11.78
C LYS A 372 -6.95 -7.74 -11.46
N LEU A 373 -8.15 -7.60 -12.01
CA LEU A 373 -9.24 -8.56 -11.86
C LEU A 373 -8.93 -9.90 -12.52
N VAL A 374 -8.46 -9.89 -13.77
CA VAL A 374 -8.09 -11.12 -14.49
C VAL A 374 -6.92 -11.83 -13.81
N GLN A 375 -5.89 -11.12 -13.35
CA GLN A 375 -4.77 -11.69 -12.59
C GLN A 375 -5.25 -12.38 -11.31
N THR A 376 -6.18 -11.76 -10.59
CA THR A 376 -6.78 -12.34 -9.39
C THR A 376 -7.54 -13.64 -9.72
N MET A 377 -8.34 -13.64 -10.79
CA MET A 377 -9.05 -14.85 -11.24
C MET A 377 -8.10 -15.98 -11.64
N MET A 378 -7.04 -15.68 -12.40
CA MET A 378 -6.00 -16.64 -12.77
C MET A 378 -5.33 -17.21 -11.52
N PHE A 379 -5.02 -16.36 -10.54
CA PHE A 379 -4.37 -16.79 -9.31
C PHE A 379 -5.22 -17.76 -8.50
N LEU A 380 -6.51 -17.45 -8.28
CA LEU A 380 -7.42 -18.35 -7.57
C LEU A 380 -7.70 -19.65 -8.31
N SER A 381 -7.77 -19.60 -9.63
CA SER A 381 -7.92 -20.82 -10.45
C SER A 381 -6.73 -21.76 -10.27
N GLU A 382 -5.50 -21.25 -10.31
CA GLU A 382 -4.31 -22.07 -10.05
C GLU A 382 -4.17 -22.51 -8.60
N VAL A 383 -4.50 -21.65 -7.63
CA VAL A 383 -4.57 -22.01 -6.21
C VAL A 383 -5.55 -23.16 -6.00
N LYS A 384 -6.70 -23.17 -6.67
CA LYS A 384 -7.63 -24.30 -6.66
C LYS A 384 -7.02 -25.56 -7.27
N ASN A 385 -6.35 -25.44 -8.41
CA ASN A 385 -5.67 -26.58 -9.03
C ASN A 385 -4.61 -27.19 -8.10
N ILE A 386 -3.91 -26.37 -7.30
CA ILE A 386 -2.97 -26.83 -6.28
C ILE A 386 -3.70 -27.59 -5.17
N VAL A 387 -4.79 -27.04 -4.61
CA VAL A 387 -5.61 -27.70 -3.57
C VAL A 387 -6.17 -29.04 -4.06
N ASP A 388 -6.69 -29.10 -5.28
CA ASP A 388 -7.29 -30.30 -5.86
C ASP A 388 -6.24 -31.39 -6.13
N LYS A 389 -5.02 -31.00 -6.53
CA LYS A 389 -3.89 -31.93 -6.69
C LYS A 389 -3.40 -32.44 -5.34
N ALA A 390 -3.26 -31.58 -4.34
CA ALA A 390 -2.83 -31.93 -3.00
C ALA A 390 -3.83 -32.89 -2.32
N SER A 391 -5.12 -32.58 -2.38
CA SER A 391 -6.20 -33.40 -1.82
C SER A 391 -6.21 -34.81 -2.41
N ARG A 392 -6.01 -34.94 -3.74
CA ARG A 392 -5.90 -36.24 -4.44
C ARG A 392 -4.64 -37.01 -4.06
N SER A 393 -3.49 -36.34 -4.03
CA SER A 393 -2.19 -36.99 -3.75
C SER A 393 -2.11 -37.51 -2.31
N LEU A 394 -2.72 -36.81 -1.37
CA LEU A 394 -2.63 -37.12 0.07
C LEU A 394 -3.81 -37.97 0.57
N LYS A 395 -4.67 -38.46 -0.33
CA LYS A 395 -5.85 -39.29 -0.02
C LYS A 395 -6.69 -38.70 1.12
N LEU A 396 -6.90 -37.38 1.13
CA LEU A 396 -7.73 -36.67 2.11
C LEU A 396 -9.25 -36.94 1.92
N SER A 397 -9.61 -38.13 1.44
CA SER A 397 -11.00 -38.54 1.23
C SER A 397 -11.62 -38.96 2.56
N SER A 398 -12.54 -38.14 3.07
CA SER A 398 -13.46 -38.51 4.14
C SER A 398 -14.51 -39.50 3.60
N ILE A 399 -14.81 -40.53 4.41
CA ILE A 399 -15.88 -41.51 4.18
C ILE A 399 -17.29 -40.85 4.36
N SER A 400 -17.35 -39.57 4.75
CA SER A 400 -18.57 -38.87 5.18
C SER A 400 -19.12 -37.79 4.23
N GLY A 401 -18.57 -37.61 3.02
CA GLY A 401 -19.16 -36.69 2.03
C GLY A 401 -18.97 -35.19 2.31
N GLU A 402 -18.40 -34.80 3.46
CA GLU A 402 -17.89 -33.45 3.70
C GLU A 402 -16.42 -33.41 3.32
N THR A 403 -16.08 -32.75 2.22
CA THR A 403 -14.69 -32.52 1.82
C THR A 403 -14.00 -31.67 2.90
N ASN A 404 -13.01 -32.23 3.60
CA ASN A 404 -12.05 -31.44 4.39
C ASN A 404 -11.23 -30.60 3.40
N ALA A 405 -11.76 -29.44 2.99
CA ALA A 405 -11.06 -28.53 2.10
C ALA A 405 -9.79 -28.02 2.82
N ILE A 406 -8.68 -27.89 2.09
CA ILE A 406 -7.46 -27.30 2.64
C ILE A 406 -7.74 -25.81 2.85
N PRO A 407 -7.62 -25.28 4.07
CA PRO A 407 -7.84 -23.86 4.34
C PRO A 407 -6.82 -23.00 3.60
N LEU A 408 -7.27 -21.84 3.10
CA LEU A 408 -6.44 -20.87 2.38
C LEU A 408 -6.26 -19.60 3.23
N VAL A 409 -5.00 -19.17 3.34
CA VAL A 409 -4.61 -17.81 3.71
C VAL A 409 -4.02 -17.14 2.48
N LEU A 410 -4.67 -16.10 1.98
CA LEU A 410 -4.26 -15.34 0.81
C LEU A 410 -3.79 -13.95 1.25
N CYS A 411 -2.49 -13.72 1.18
CA CYS A 411 -1.87 -12.41 1.33
C CYS A 411 -1.66 -11.80 -0.04
N ALA A 412 -1.93 -10.51 -0.23
CA ALA A 412 -1.60 -9.87 -1.50
C ALA A 412 -1.52 -8.35 -1.39
N ASP A 413 -0.59 -7.76 -2.14
CA ASP A 413 -0.74 -6.40 -2.66
C ASP A 413 -1.57 -6.50 -3.95
N LEU A 414 -2.85 -6.14 -3.85
CA LEU A 414 -3.80 -6.23 -4.95
C LEU A 414 -3.80 -4.97 -5.81
N ASN A 415 -3.16 -3.89 -5.37
CA ASN A 415 -3.26 -2.58 -6.01
C ASN A 415 -4.72 -2.16 -6.32
N SER A 416 -5.67 -2.62 -5.48
CA SER A 416 -7.12 -2.50 -5.72
C SER A 416 -7.82 -2.08 -4.44
N LEU A 417 -8.68 -1.06 -4.51
CA LEU A 417 -9.43 -0.54 -3.37
C LEU A 417 -10.56 -1.48 -2.93
N PRO A 418 -11.10 -1.34 -1.70
CA PRO A 418 -12.16 -2.22 -1.18
C PRO A 418 -13.45 -2.26 -2.02
N ASP A 419 -13.73 -1.23 -2.82
CA ASP A 419 -14.89 -1.11 -3.69
C ASP A 419 -14.65 -1.60 -5.14
N SER A 420 -13.49 -2.20 -5.39
CA SER A 420 -13.12 -2.79 -6.68
C SER A 420 -13.78 -4.14 -6.94
N GLY A 421 -13.89 -4.52 -8.22
CA GLY A 421 -14.34 -5.84 -8.64
C GLY A 421 -13.40 -6.96 -8.19
N VAL A 422 -12.12 -6.65 -7.89
CA VAL A 422 -11.15 -7.60 -7.32
C VAL A 422 -11.60 -8.04 -5.93
N VAL A 423 -11.90 -7.07 -5.06
CA VAL A 423 -12.32 -7.32 -3.68
C VAL A 423 -13.73 -7.91 -3.65
N GLU A 424 -14.63 -7.47 -4.54
CA GLU A 424 -15.94 -8.10 -4.73
C GLU A 424 -15.81 -9.58 -5.10
N PHE A 425 -14.96 -9.89 -6.09
CA PHE A 425 -14.72 -11.26 -6.55
C PHE A 425 -14.28 -12.15 -5.40
N LEU A 426 -13.25 -11.73 -4.66
CA LEU A 426 -12.68 -12.44 -3.51
C LEU A 426 -13.70 -12.66 -2.39
N SER A 427 -14.43 -11.61 -2.02
CA SER A 427 -15.28 -11.60 -0.83
C SER A 427 -16.64 -12.27 -1.06
N THR A 428 -17.22 -12.13 -2.25
CA THR A 428 -18.56 -12.64 -2.57
C THR A 428 -18.54 -14.00 -3.26
N GLY A 429 -17.35 -14.54 -3.53
CA GLY A 429 -17.19 -15.82 -4.23
C GLY A 429 -17.38 -15.74 -5.74
N GLY A 430 -17.45 -14.53 -6.32
CA GLY A 430 -17.57 -14.35 -7.76
C GLY A 430 -17.85 -12.91 -8.19
N VAL A 431 -17.86 -12.68 -9.50
CA VAL A 431 -18.17 -11.37 -10.09
C VAL A 431 -18.84 -11.58 -11.45
N ASP A 432 -19.71 -10.65 -11.84
CA ASP A 432 -20.36 -10.69 -13.14
C ASP A 432 -19.35 -10.41 -14.27
N CYS A 433 -19.47 -11.08 -15.42
CA CYS A 433 -18.59 -10.88 -16.56
C CYS A 433 -18.77 -9.52 -17.24
N THR A 434 -19.86 -8.82 -16.93
CA THR A 434 -20.15 -7.45 -17.37
C THR A 434 -19.74 -6.38 -16.37
N HIS A 435 -19.03 -6.75 -15.30
CA HIS A 435 -18.57 -5.81 -14.28
C HIS A 435 -17.75 -4.66 -14.87
N LYS A 436 -17.99 -3.43 -14.39
CA LYS A 436 -17.37 -2.18 -14.90
C LYS A 436 -15.85 -2.23 -15.01
N ASP A 437 -15.20 -2.96 -14.10
CA ASP A 437 -13.74 -3.07 -14.06
C ASP A 437 -13.16 -3.81 -15.27
N PHE A 438 -13.96 -4.57 -16.02
CA PHE A 438 -13.57 -5.15 -17.31
C PHE A 438 -13.54 -4.13 -18.45
N LYS A 439 -13.96 -2.87 -18.22
CA LYS A 439 -13.92 -1.76 -19.19
C LYS A 439 -14.61 -2.07 -20.53
N GLU A 440 -15.70 -2.84 -20.49
CA GLU A 440 -16.45 -3.31 -21.68
C GLU A 440 -15.61 -4.14 -22.67
N LEU A 441 -14.42 -4.58 -22.27
CA LEU A 441 -13.55 -5.41 -23.09
C LEU A 441 -14.11 -6.83 -23.15
N ARG A 442 -14.12 -7.42 -24.35
CA ARG A 442 -14.58 -8.80 -24.57
C ARG A 442 -13.54 -9.79 -24.06
N TYR A 443 -13.65 -10.11 -22.77
CA TYR A 443 -12.94 -11.21 -22.12
C TYR A 443 -13.82 -12.47 -21.95
N SER A 444 -15.14 -12.34 -22.15
CA SER A 444 -16.18 -13.27 -21.67
C SER A 444 -15.90 -14.74 -21.93
N ASP A 445 -15.48 -15.10 -23.16
CA ASP A 445 -15.34 -16.50 -23.55
C ASP A 445 -14.09 -17.11 -22.89
N SER A 446 -12.99 -16.37 -22.87
CA SER A 446 -11.71 -16.78 -22.26
C SER A 446 -11.79 -16.86 -20.73
N LEU A 447 -12.56 -15.98 -20.08
CA LEU A 447 -12.67 -15.96 -18.61
C LEU A 447 -13.40 -17.16 -18.03
N THR A 448 -14.24 -17.84 -18.81
CA THR A 448 -14.91 -19.07 -18.35
C THR A 448 -13.90 -20.16 -17.97
N ASN A 449 -12.68 -20.13 -18.53
CA ASN A 449 -11.60 -21.05 -18.17
C ASN A 449 -11.12 -20.89 -16.72
N PHE A 450 -11.33 -19.71 -16.11
CA PHE A 450 -10.95 -19.44 -14.72
C PHE A 450 -12.11 -19.68 -13.74
N ASN A 451 -13.28 -20.13 -14.21
CA ASN A 451 -14.38 -20.49 -13.33
C ASN A 451 -14.06 -21.79 -12.58
N CYS A 452 -13.85 -21.67 -11.27
CA CYS A 452 -13.43 -22.76 -10.41
C CYS A 452 -14.51 -23.83 -10.22
N ASN A 453 -15.79 -23.53 -10.43
CA ASN A 453 -16.90 -24.46 -10.17
C ASN A 453 -17.33 -25.30 -11.40
N GLY A 454 -16.54 -25.25 -12.48
CA GLY A 454 -16.70 -26.10 -13.66
C GLY A 454 -17.54 -25.47 -14.79
N LYS A 455 -17.31 -25.94 -16.02
CA LYS A 455 -17.95 -25.42 -17.25
C LYS A 455 -19.44 -25.74 -17.38
N ASN A 456 -19.98 -26.64 -16.54
CA ASN A 456 -21.34 -27.17 -16.65
C ASN A 456 -22.34 -26.56 -15.67
N SER A 457 -21.93 -25.67 -14.76
CA SER A 457 -22.92 -24.85 -14.06
C SER A 457 -23.38 -23.77 -15.03
N SER A 458 -24.68 -23.73 -15.31
CA SER A 458 -25.37 -22.63 -15.96
C SER A 458 -25.25 -21.33 -15.15
N SER A 459 -24.03 -20.81 -14.98
CA SER A 459 -23.76 -19.55 -14.32
C SER A 459 -23.96 -18.45 -15.35
N ASN A 460 -25.18 -17.90 -15.37
CA ASN A 460 -25.62 -16.70 -16.09
C ASN A 460 -24.57 -15.58 -16.07
N GLY A 461 -23.56 -15.62 -16.95
CA GLY A 461 -22.53 -14.58 -17.05
C GLY A 461 -21.65 -14.34 -15.81
N ARG A 462 -21.67 -15.16 -14.76
CA ARG A 462 -20.89 -14.91 -13.52
C ARG A 462 -19.69 -15.85 -13.40
N ILE A 463 -18.53 -15.30 -13.06
CA ILE A 463 -17.28 -16.05 -12.80
C ILE A 463 -17.19 -16.30 -11.29
N THR A 464 -16.96 -17.54 -10.86
CA THR A 464 -17.09 -17.91 -9.43
C THR A 464 -15.91 -18.71 -8.89
N HIS A 465 -15.71 -18.65 -7.57
CA HIS A 465 -14.80 -19.51 -6.82
C HIS A 465 -15.42 -20.07 -5.54
N GLY A 466 -14.89 -21.20 -5.05
CA GLY A 466 -15.46 -21.96 -3.93
C GLY A 466 -14.82 -21.69 -2.56
N PHE A 467 -13.87 -20.77 -2.46
CA PHE A 467 -13.00 -20.61 -1.28
C PHE A 467 -13.63 -19.90 -0.06
N LYS A 468 -14.77 -19.23 -0.24
CA LYS A 468 -15.47 -18.44 0.81
C LYS A 468 -14.50 -17.58 1.64
N LEU A 469 -13.92 -16.57 1.00
CA LEU A 469 -12.88 -15.77 1.63
C LEU A 469 -13.47 -14.56 2.34
N LYS A 470 -12.92 -14.24 3.52
CA LYS A 470 -13.17 -13.00 4.24
C LYS A 470 -11.85 -12.27 4.49
N SER A 471 -11.83 -10.96 4.29
CA SER A 471 -10.69 -10.12 4.69
C SER A 471 -10.57 -10.11 6.21
N ALA A 472 -9.35 -10.32 6.72
CA ALA A 472 -9.06 -10.20 8.16
C ALA A 472 -9.24 -8.77 8.68
N TYR A 473 -9.05 -7.79 7.80
CA TYR A 473 -9.31 -6.39 8.09
C TYR A 473 -10.67 -6.00 7.53
N GLU A 474 -11.66 -5.85 8.43
CA GLU A 474 -12.97 -5.30 8.08
C GLU A 474 -12.87 -3.80 7.74
N THR A 475 -13.86 -3.31 6.97
CA THR A 475 -13.89 -1.93 6.51
C THR A 475 -13.79 -0.95 7.67
N GLY A 476 -12.78 -0.09 7.65
CA GLY A 476 -12.56 0.96 8.64
C GLY A 476 -11.57 0.63 9.75
N LEU A 477 -11.09 -0.62 9.87
CA LEU A 477 -10.05 -0.97 10.86
C LEU A 477 -8.70 -0.32 10.52
N MET A 478 -8.32 -0.32 9.25
CA MET A 478 -7.20 0.45 8.73
C MET A 478 -7.71 1.40 7.65
N PRO A 479 -7.47 2.72 7.77
CA PRO A 479 -7.90 3.69 6.77
C PRO A 479 -7.09 3.60 5.47
N TYR A 480 -5.86 3.11 5.55
CA TYR A 480 -4.94 2.93 4.44
C TYR A 480 -3.90 1.86 4.77
N THR A 481 -3.42 1.18 3.74
CA THR A 481 -2.28 0.26 3.82
C THR A 481 -1.10 0.82 3.04
N ASN A 482 -1.33 1.48 1.90
CA ASN A 482 -0.36 2.33 1.23
C ASN A 482 -0.60 3.81 1.57
N TYR A 483 0.47 4.52 1.93
CA TYR A 483 0.43 5.91 2.37
C TYR A 483 1.56 6.71 1.70
N THR A 484 1.29 7.25 0.51
CA THR A 484 2.18 8.19 -0.19
C THR A 484 1.59 9.60 -0.16
N ASN A 485 2.33 10.59 -0.63
CA ASN A 485 1.80 11.94 -0.76
C ASN A 485 0.57 12.00 -1.67
N ASP A 486 0.62 11.30 -2.81
CA ASP A 486 -0.37 11.41 -3.89
C ASP A 486 -1.50 10.39 -3.77
N PHE A 487 -1.25 9.24 -3.13
CA PHE A 487 -2.23 8.17 -2.94
C PHE A 487 -2.23 7.64 -1.50
N LYS A 488 -3.43 7.46 -0.94
CA LYS A 488 -3.65 6.85 0.37
C LYS A 488 -4.86 5.94 0.27
N GLY A 489 -4.69 4.65 0.54
CA GLY A 489 -5.77 3.69 0.39
C GLY A 489 -5.42 2.29 0.88
N VAL A 490 -6.44 1.47 1.09
CA VAL A 490 -6.29 0.05 1.39
C VAL A 490 -6.15 -0.70 0.08
N ILE A 491 -4.97 -1.26 -0.16
CA ILE A 491 -4.66 -2.07 -1.35
C ILE A 491 -3.96 -3.40 -1.00
N ASP A 492 -3.60 -3.59 0.27
CA ASP A 492 -3.01 -4.80 0.81
C ASP A 492 -4.03 -5.57 1.65
N TYR A 493 -4.04 -6.90 1.52
CA TYR A 493 -5.07 -7.73 2.15
C TYR A 493 -4.52 -9.04 2.70
N ILE A 494 -5.16 -9.52 3.77
CA ILE A 494 -5.06 -10.90 4.26
C ILE A 494 -6.48 -11.48 4.19
N PHE A 495 -6.72 -12.37 3.23
CA PHE A 495 -7.97 -13.12 3.08
C PHE A 495 -7.85 -14.51 3.70
N CYS A 496 -8.88 -14.93 4.42
CA CYS A 496 -8.93 -16.23 5.11
C CYS A 496 -10.17 -17.01 4.69
N SER A 497 -10.05 -18.34 4.56
CA SER A 497 -11.18 -19.24 4.26
C SER A 497 -12.11 -19.46 5.46
N GLU A 498 -13.35 -19.00 5.35
CA GLU A 498 -14.42 -19.32 6.30
C GLU A 498 -15.17 -20.61 5.87
N PRO A 499 -15.64 -21.44 6.83
CA PRO A 499 -15.65 -21.24 8.28
C PRO A 499 -14.45 -21.90 9.00
N GLN A 500 -13.34 -22.19 8.31
CA GLN A 500 -12.22 -22.93 8.89
C GLN A 500 -11.27 -22.03 9.68
N LEU A 501 -11.09 -20.79 9.24
CA LEU A 501 -10.20 -19.81 9.84
C LEU A 501 -11.02 -18.67 10.47
N ASN A 502 -10.90 -18.56 11.79
CA ASN A 502 -11.41 -17.46 12.59
C ASN A 502 -10.32 -16.39 12.74
N VAL A 503 -10.67 -15.12 12.62
CA VAL A 503 -9.72 -14.00 12.85
C VAL A 503 -9.89 -13.52 14.30
N LEU A 504 -8.94 -13.79 15.17
CA LEU A 504 -9.02 -13.45 16.60
C LEU A 504 -8.74 -11.96 16.86
N GLY A 505 -7.80 -11.40 16.12
CA GLY A 505 -7.41 -10.00 16.25
C GLY A 505 -6.44 -9.58 15.17
N VAL A 506 -6.26 -8.27 15.04
CA VAL A 506 -5.40 -7.65 14.03
C VAL A 506 -4.60 -6.49 14.62
N LEU A 507 -3.45 -6.19 14.02
CA LEU A 507 -2.65 -5.02 14.35
C LEU A 507 -3.29 -3.78 13.71
N GLY A 508 -3.72 -2.83 14.53
CA GLY A 508 -4.36 -1.58 14.13
C GLY A 508 -3.42 -0.62 13.39
N PRO A 509 -3.91 0.53 12.94
CA PRO A 509 -3.10 1.51 12.20
C PRO A 509 -2.05 2.17 13.10
N LEU A 510 -1.05 2.79 12.47
CA LEU A 510 -0.22 3.78 13.16
C LEU A 510 -1.09 4.97 13.56
N ASP A 511 -0.81 5.57 14.71
CA ASP A 511 -1.58 6.70 15.23
C ASP A 511 -1.61 7.85 14.21
N HIS A 512 -2.83 8.25 13.83
CA HIS A 512 -3.03 9.31 12.85
C HIS A 512 -2.65 10.67 13.42
N ASP A 513 -2.87 10.91 14.71
CA ASP A 513 -2.55 12.18 15.34
C ASP A 513 -1.02 12.36 15.38
N TRP A 514 -0.27 11.30 15.66
CA TRP A 514 1.19 11.32 15.56
C TRP A 514 1.69 11.66 14.15
N LEU A 515 1.07 11.12 13.09
CA LEU A 515 1.42 11.48 11.71
C LEU A 515 1.17 12.96 11.43
N LEU A 516 0.06 13.52 11.93
CA LEU A 516 -0.30 14.93 11.77
C LEU A 516 0.64 15.85 12.55
N GLU A 517 0.92 15.54 13.82
CA GLU A 517 1.81 16.30 14.71
C GLU A 517 3.25 16.36 14.15
N ASN A 518 3.71 15.28 13.52
CA ASN A 518 5.02 15.20 12.87
C ASN A 518 5.01 15.69 11.41
N ASN A 519 3.87 16.18 10.91
CA ASN A 519 3.69 16.67 9.54
C ASN A 519 4.20 15.67 8.47
N ILE A 520 3.89 14.39 8.70
CA ILE A 520 4.18 13.27 7.80
C ILE A 520 2.99 13.13 6.85
N ARG A 521 3.20 13.43 5.56
CA ARG A 521 2.14 13.42 4.54
C ARG A 521 2.24 12.25 3.56
N GLY A 522 3.33 11.51 3.62
CA GLY A 522 3.62 10.33 2.81
C GLY A 522 4.81 9.57 3.38
N CYS A 523 4.88 8.29 3.05
CA CYS A 523 5.93 7.35 3.38
C CYS A 523 6.62 6.87 2.08
N PRO A 524 7.89 6.43 2.11
CA PRO A 524 8.73 6.24 3.29
C PRO A 524 9.09 7.54 4.02
N HIS A 525 9.46 7.39 5.29
CA HIS A 525 9.91 8.43 6.20
C HIS A 525 11.11 7.87 7.00
N PRO A 526 12.01 8.68 7.57
CA PRO A 526 13.08 8.21 8.46
C PRO A 526 12.70 7.16 9.51
N HIS A 527 11.44 7.17 9.99
CA HIS A 527 10.91 6.22 10.97
C HIS A 527 9.97 5.16 10.35
N ILE A 528 9.63 5.25 9.07
CA ILE A 528 8.69 4.36 8.38
C ILE A 528 9.32 3.94 7.05
N PRO A 529 9.88 2.72 6.94
CA PRO A 529 10.83 2.39 5.87
C PRO A 529 10.20 1.93 4.54
N SER A 530 8.89 1.77 4.50
CA SER A 530 8.11 1.46 3.29
C SER A 530 7.00 2.49 3.15
N ASP A 531 6.49 2.66 1.93
CA ASP A 531 5.24 3.38 1.68
C ASP A 531 4.00 2.56 2.04
N HIS A 532 4.16 1.27 2.33
CA HIS A 532 3.12 0.43 2.89
C HIS A 532 3.29 0.26 4.41
N PHE A 533 2.18 0.04 5.11
CA PHE A 533 2.13 -0.42 6.49
C PHE A 533 1.91 -1.94 6.51
N SER A 534 2.59 -2.64 7.42
CA SER A 534 2.42 -4.09 7.57
C SER A 534 1.00 -4.43 8.05
N LEU A 535 0.42 -5.48 7.47
CA LEU A 535 -0.77 -6.13 8.00
C LEU A 535 -0.33 -7.29 8.87
N PHE A 536 -0.97 -7.47 10.01
CA PHE A 536 -0.68 -8.57 10.93
C PHE A 536 -1.98 -9.04 11.59
N ALA A 537 -2.31 -10.32 11.42
CA ALA A 537 -3.52 -10.93 11.94
C ALA A 537 -3.20 -12.20 12.72
N GLN A 538 -3.94 -12.44 13.80
CA GLN A 538 -3.93 -13.71 14.53
C GLN A 538 -5.14 -14.53 14.10
N LEU A 539 -4.88 -15.74 13.63
CA LEU A 539 -5.87 -16.65 13.08
C LEU A 539 -5.99 -17.89 13.97
N GLU A 540 -7.20 -18.42 14.04
CA GLU A 540 -7.53 -19.68 14.68
C GLU A 540 -8.06 -20.65 13.62
N LEU A 541 -7.32 -21.73 13.39
CA LEU A 541 -7.73 -22.81 12.49
C LEU A 541 -8.49 -23.87 13.27
N LEU A 542 -9.75 -24.07 12.90
CA LEU A 542 -10.62 -25.08 13.49
C LEU A 542 -10.30 -26.46 12.89
N LEU A 543 -9.93 -27.41 13.74
CA LEU A 543 -9.58 -28.76 13.31
C LEU A 543 -10.86 -29.62 13.16
N PRO A 544 -10.93 -30.48 12.12
CA PRO A 544 -12.10 -31.32 11.91
C PRO A 544 -12.27 -32.33 13.04
N GLN A 545 -13.48 -32.42 13.60
CA GLN A 545 -13.84 -33.45 14.58
C GLN A 545 -14.24 -34.73 13.85
N HIS A 546 -13.50 -35.82 14.04
CA HIS A 546 -14.01 -37.14 13.66
C HIS A 546 -15.18 -37.50 14.58
N PRO A 547 -16.35 -37.91 14.05
CA PRO A 547 -17.38 -38.47 14.90
C PRO A 547 -16.81 -39.69 15.63
N PRO A 548 -17.13 -39.90 16.92
CA PRO A 548 -16.70 -41.09 17.63
C PRO A 548 -17.15 -42.31 16.82
N ILE A 549 -16.24 -43.24 16.58
CA ILE A 549 -16.53 -44.52 15.98
C ILE A 549 -17.57 -45.18 16.89
N ASN A 550 -18.85 -45.11 16.53
CA ASN A 550 -19.88 -45.92 17.16
C ASN A 550 -19.47 -47.37 16.91
N GLY A 551 -19.06 -48.04 17.99
CA GLY A 551 -18.64 -49.42 17.95
C GLY A 551 -19.66 -50.25 17.18
N VAL A 552 -19.17 -51.03 16.22
CA VAL A 552 -19.93 -52.05 15.54
C VAL A 552 -20.53 -52.96 16.61
N HIS A 553 -21.83 -52.85 16.86
CA HIS A 553 -22.57 -53.88 17.59
C HIS A 553 -22.55 -55.13 16.71
N LEU A 554 -21.60 -56.03 16.98
CA LEU A 554 -21.68 -57.40 16.49
C LEU A 554 -23.01 -57.99 17.01
N PRO A 555 -23.88 -58.51 16.14
CA PRO A 555 -25.08 -59.19 16.60
C PRO A 555 -24.64 -60.41 17.40
N ALA A 556 -25.01 -60.41 18.68
CA ALA A 556 -24.80 -61.57 19.54
C ALA A 556 -25.50 -62.77 18.91
N ARG A 557 -24.72 -63.75 18.47
CA ARG A 557 -25.23 -65.10 18.20
C ARG A 557 -25.80 -65.65 19.51
N ARG A 558 -27.11 -65.84 19.56
CA ARG A 558 -27.75 -66.93 20.31
C ARG A 558 -28.81 -67.55 19.45
#